data_AF-A0A0B8P9J6-F1
#
_entry.id   AF-A0A0B8P9J6-F1
#
_cell.length_a   1.000
_cell.length_b   1.000
_cell.length_c   1.000
_cell.angle_alpha   90.00
_cell.angle_beta   90.00
_cell.angle_gamma   90.00
#
_symmetry.space_group_name_H-M   'P 1'
#
loop_
_entity.id
_entity.type
_entity.pdbx_description
1 polymer ?
#
loop_
_entity_poly.entity_id
_entity_poly.type
_entity_poly.pdbx_seq_one_letter_code
_entity_poly.pdbx_strand_id
1 'polypeptide(L)'
;MEQRYLSTHYPNLDLIIVDSTGEGLNAVLGGEAEYFICSANTCETYIYQNFLSNLEIVGSLGIPELEKQNQARFATRSDWPELNSIINKAIDEITDEQRQILADKWLDKNNRHKLLVETLTDEERAWIESHTRIAFSLPLKLPPFAYVVDGEPKGIADDFVRRFEKEYGIEAHFIAYTSWKQIVDAVQSGEIDFVPGMNITEERKQSYYLPSLH
;
A
#
# COMPACT_ATOMS: atom_id res chain seq x y z
N MET A 1 -2.02 4.73 24.99
CA MET A 1 -1.36 5.82 25.74
C MET A 1 -1.27 7.08 24.89
N GLU A 2 -0.93 6.96 23.60
CA GLU A 2 -0.98 8.04 22.59
C GLU A 2 -2.33 8.77 22.55
N GLN A 3 -3.45 8.05 22.44
CA GLN A 3 -4.80 8.62 22.51
C GLN A 3 -4.99 9.55 23.71
N ARG A 4 -4.59 9.10 24.91
CA ARG A 4 -4.74 9.88 26.15
C ARG A 4 -3.87 11.13 26.13
N TYR A 5 -2.66 11.03 25.59
CA TYR A 5 -1.77 12.18 25.46
C TYR A 5 -2.35 13.24 24.50
N LEU A 6 -2.78 12.80 23.31
CA LEU A 6 -3.33 13.67 22.27
C LEU A 6 -4.63 14.35 22.73
N SER A 7 -5.57 13.60 23.30
CA SER A 7 -6.83 14.16 23.82
C SER A 7 -6.63 15.17 24.96
N THR A 8 -5.54 15.06 25.73
CA THR A 8 -5.24 15.98 26.84
C THR A 8 -4.52 17.24 26.37
N HIS A 9 -3.54 17.12 25.47
CA HIS A 9 -2.68 18.23 25.07
C HIS A 9 -3.13 18.94 23.79
N TYR A 10 -3.97 18.27 22.98
CA TYR A 10 -4.49 18.78 21.71
C TYR A 10 -6.02 18.57 21.64
N PRO A 11 -6.81 19.20 22.53
CA PRO A 11 -8.25 18.96 22.65
C PRO A 11 -9.07 19.44 21.44
N ASN A 12 -8.48 20.22 20.54
CA ASN A 12 -9.13 20.69 19.32
C ASN A 12 -9.01 19.71 18.15
N LEU A 13 -8.27 18.60 18.30
CA LEU A 13 -8.22 17.53 17.30
C LEU A 13 -9.49 16.69 17.39
N ASP A 14 -10.12 16.44 16.25
CA ASP A 14 -11.14 15.41 16.15
C ASP A 14 -10.45 14.04 16.04
N LEU A 15 -10.52 13.25 17.11
CA LEU A 15 -9.79 12.00 17.23
C LEU A 15 -10.71 10.81 16.91
N ILE A 16 -10.47 10.18 15.77
CA ILE A 16 -11.07 8.89 15.41
C ILE A 16 -10.18 7.78 15.96
N ILE A 17 -10.76 6.91 16.79
CA ILE A 17 -10.05 5.78 17.39
C ILE A 17 -10.39 4.52 16.61
N VAL A 18 -9.34 3.82 16.18
CA VAL A 18 -9.43 2.62 15.35
C VAL A 18 -8.74 1.46 16.05
N ASP A 19 -9.16 0.24 15.73
CA ASP A 19 -8.66 -0.98 16.37
C ASP A 19 -7.45 -1.58 15.65
N SER A 20 -7.15 -1.13 14.43
CA SER A 20 -6.03 -1.65 13.63
C SER A 20 -5.40 -0.63 12.68
N THR A 21 -4.16 -0.89 12.26
CA THR A 21 -3.47 -0.11 11.21
C THR A 21 -4.27 -0.08 9.91
N GLY A 22 -4.90 -1.21 9.54
CA GLY A 22 -5.69 -1.29 8.31
C GLY A 22 -6.93 -0.39 8.34
N GLU A 23 -7.64 -0.38 9.47
CA GLU A 23 -8.79 0.49 9.67
C GLU A 23 -8.39 1.97 9.63
N GLY A 24 -7.29 2.35 10.31
CA GLY A 24 -6.79 3.72 10.29
C GLY A 24 -6.36 4.21 8.90
N LEU A 25 -5.66 3.38 8.12
CA LEU A 25 -5.28 3.71 6.75
C LEU A 25 -6.49 3.79 5.82
N ASN A 26 -7.48 2.90 5.98
CA ASN A 26 -8.72 2.95 5.21
C ASN A 26 -9.57 4.19 5.56
N ALA A 27 -9.58 4.64 6.81
CA ALA A 27 -10.26 5.87 7.20
C ALA A 27 -9.68 7.09 6.46
N VAL A 28 -8.35 7.13 6.25
CA VAL A 28 -7.71 8.18 5.44
C VAL A 28 -8.07 8.03 3.96
N LEU A 29 -7.97 6.82 3.41
CA LEU A 29 -8.32 6.55 2.00
C LEU A 29 -9.78 6.87 1.67
N GLY A 30 -10.68 6.62 2.62
CA GLY A 30 -12.12 6.87 2.52
C GLY A 30 -12.51 8.33 2.78
N GLY A 31 -11.57 9.18 3.19
CA GLY A 31 -11.83 10.58 3.51
C GLY A 31 -12.54 10.81 4.85
N GLU A 32 -12.63 9.78 5.70
CA GLU A 32 -13.17 9.87 7.06
C GLU A 32 -12.17 10.58 8.00
N ALA A 33 -10.87 10.47 7.72
CA ALA A 33 -9.80 11.13 8.45
C ALA A 33 -8.83 11.83 7.49
N GLU A 34 -8.29 12.99 7.88
CA GLU A 34 -7.24 13.67 7.11
C GLU A 34 -5.87 13.02 7.31
N TYR A 35 -5.61 12.49 8.51
CA TYR A 35 -4.33 11.89 8.88
C TYR A 35 -4.54 10.66 9.76
N PHE A 36 -3.64 9.68 9.63
CA PHE A 36 -3.54 8.55 10.53
C PHE A 36 -2.16 8.53 11.19
N ILE A 37 -2.14 8.37 12.52
CA ILE A 37 -0.90 8.32 13.32
C ILE A 37 -0.57 6.87 13.61
N CYS A 38 0.63 6.44 13.23
CA CYS A 38 1.10 5.08 13.39
C CYS A 38 2.63 5.00 13.37
N SER A 39 3.16 3.83 13.77
CA SER A 39 4.56 3.48 13.54
C SER A 39 4.89 3.52 12.05
N ALA A 40 5.89 4.31 11.66
CA ALA A 40 6.29 4.50 10.27
C ALA A 40 6.56 3.17 9.55
N ASN A 41 7.35 2.27 10.16
CA ASN A 41 7.64 0.95 9.56
C ASN A 41 6.38 0.09 9.40
N THR A 42 5.47 0.14 10.36
CA THR A 42 4.22 -0.64 10.32
C THR A 42 3.30 -0.13 9.24
N CYS A 43 3.08 1.19 9.17
CA CYS A 43 2.27 1.80 8.14
C CYS A 43 2.89 1.65 6.76
N GLU A 44 4.19 1.91 6.60
CA GLU A 44 4.89 1.75 5.32
C GLU A 44 4.81 0.31 4.82
N THR A 45 5.00 -0.67 5.72
CA THR A 45 4.86 -2.09 5.37
C THR A 45 3.43 -2.44 4.97
N TYR A 46 2.43 -1.93 5.71
CA TYR A 46 1.02 -2.18 5.40
C TYR A 46 0.62 -1.55 4.07
N ILE A 47 0.97 -0.28 3.84
CA ILE A 47 0.77 0.46 2.60
C ILE A 47 1.36 -0.35 1.44
N TYR A 48 2.60 -0.80 1.57
CA TYR A 48 3.28 -1.55 0.53
C TYR A 48 2.64 -2.92 0.26
N GLN A 49 2.40 -3.72 1.30
CA GLN A 49 1.84 -5.08 1.16
C GLN A 49 0.41 -5.08 0.59
N ASN A 50 -0.34 -4.01 0.81
CA ASN A 50 -1.69 -3.84 0.32
C ASN A 50 -1.76 -2.90 -0.89
N PHE A 51 -0.60 -2.53 -1.47
CA PHE A 51 -0.49 -1.67 -2.65
C PHE A 51 -1.25 -0.35 -2.53
N LEU A 52 -1.30 0.29 -1.36
CA LEU A 52 -2.10 1.51 -1.15
C LEU A 52 -1.37 2.76 -1.68
N SER A 53 -1.42 2.98 -2.99
CA SER A 53 -0.63 4.01 -3.70
C SER A 53 -0.99 5.45 -3.34
N ASN A 54 -2.22 5.68 -2.90
CA ASN A 54 -2.75 7.00 -2.54
C ASN A 54 -2.43 7.43 -1.09
N LEU A 55 -1.57 6.67 -0.40
CA LEU A 55 -1.12 6.98 0.95
C LEU A 55 0.39 7.20 0.96
N GLU A 56 0.79 8.31 1.58
CA GLU A 56 2.20 8.62 1.80
C GLU A 56 2.45 8.96 3.27
N ILE A 57 3.66 8.64 3.73
CA ILE A 57 4.13 9.08 5.03
C ILE A 57 4.63 10.51 4.87
N VAL A 58 3.83 11.47 5.35
CA VAL A 58 4.10 12.91 5.22
C VAL A 58 5.05 13.48 6.27
N GLY A 59 5.30 12.75 7.37
CA GLY A 59 6.23 13.19 8.40
C GLY A 59 6.10 12.47 9.75
N SER A 60 6.86 12.97 10.74
CA SER A 60 6.70 12.62 12.15
C SER A 60 5.99 13.75 12.89
N LEU A 61 5.29 13.42 13.98
CA LEU A 61 4.69 14.41 14.88
C LEU A 61 5.74 15.27 15.59
N GLY A 62 6.98 14.77 15.73
CA GLY A 62 8.04 15.49 16.45
C GLY A 62 7.72 15.70 17.93
N ILE A 63 6.91 14.82 18.53
CA ILE A 63 6.52 14.87 19.95
C ILE A 63 7.41 13.91 20.73
N PRO A 64 8.41 14.40 21.49
CA PRO A 64 9.39 13.54 22.17
C PRO A 64 8.74 12.53 23.13
N GLU A 65 7.62 12.88 23.75
CA GLU A 65 6.88 12.01 24.68
C GLU A 65 6.28 10.79 23.99
N LEU A 66 5.91 10.90 22.72
CA LEU A 66 5.42 9.78 21.91
C LEU A 66 6.57 9.02 21.26
N GLU A 67 7.62 9.74 20.81
CA GLU A 67 8.77 9.13 20.14
C GLU A 67 9.66 8.31 21.09
N LYS A 68 9.80 8.72 22.36
CA LYS A 68 10.59 7.98 23.37
C LYS A 68 10.05 6.58 23.65
N GLN A 69 8.78 6.32 23.33
CA GLN A 69 8.11 5.07 23.68
C GLN A 69 8.29 3.95 22.64
N ASN A 70 8.75 4.27 21.43
CA ASN A 70 9.02 3.30 20.36
C ASN A 70 10.37 2.57 20.51
N GLN A 71 10.81 2.34 21.74
CA GLN A 71 12.01 1.56 22.03
C GLN A 71 11.58 0.15 22.41
N ALA A 72 11.31 -0.69 21.40
CA ALA A 72 11.11 -2.11 21.63
C ALA A 72 12.34 -2.68 22.36
N ARG A 73 12.11 -3.37 23.48
CA ARG A 73 13.16 -4.03 24.26
C ARG A 73 12.79 -5.48 24.47
N PHE A 74 13.81 -6.32 24.61
CA PHE A 74 13.61 -7.67 25.12
C PHE A 74 13.20 -7.57 26.60
N ALA A 75 12.13 -8.28 26.96
CA ALA A 75 11.69 -8.41 28.34
C ALA A 75 11.98 -9.83 28.83
N THR A 76 12.57 -9.95 30.01
CA THR A 76 12.80 -11.22 30.69
C THR A 76 11.98 -11.29 31.97
N ARG A 77 11.79 -12.51 32.50
CA ARG A 77 11.15 -12.72 33.79
C ARG A 77 11.97 -12.05 34.90
N SER A 78 11.29 -11.43 35.87
CA SER A 78 11.93 -10.60 36.91
C SER A 78 12.82 -11.37 37.88
N ASP A 79 12.64 -12.69 38.00
CA ASP A 79 13.41 -13.60 38.84
C ASP A 79 14.58 -14.27 38.11
N TRP A 80 14.82 -13.96 36.82
CA TRP A 80 15.90 -14.52 35.99
C TRP A 80 16.93 -13.46 35.56
N PRO A 81 17.72 -12.90 36.50
CA PRO A 81 18.70 -11.86 36.19
C PRO A 81 19.84 -12.35 35.29
N GLU A 82 20.19 -13.64 35.34
CA GLU A 82 21.23 -14.23 34.50
C GLU A 82 20.84 -14.22 33.03
N LEU A 83 19.58 -14.55 32.69
CA LEU A 83 19.09 -14.49 31.32
C LEU A 83 19.12 -13.06 30.78
N ASN A 84 18.68 -12.09 31.58
CA ASN A 84 18.76 -10.68 31.22
C ASN A 84 20.21 -10.25 30.91
N SER A 85 21.15 -10.69 31.75
CA SER A 85 22.58 -10.43 31.57
C SER A 85 23.12 -11.04 30.27
N ILE A 86 22.77 -12.29 29.97
CA ILE A 86 23.19 -12.97 28.73
C ILE A 86 22.63 -12.27 27.49
N ILE A 87 21.34 -11.91 27.51
CA ILE A 87 20.71 -11.20 26.39
C ILE A 87 21.36 -9.84 26.15
N ASN A 88 21.64 -9.07 27.21
CA ASN A 88 22.30 -7.77 27.08
C ASN A 88 23.71 -7.91 26.47
N LYS A 89 24.51 -8.87 26.94
CA LYS A 89 25.84 -9.13 26.35
C LYS A 89 25.73 -9.52 24.88
N ALA A 90 24.77 -10.37 24.53
CA ALA A 90 24.56 -10.75 23.14
C ALA A 90 24.16 -9.56 22.25
N ILE A 91 23.36 -8.62 22.77
CA ILE A 91 22.98 -7.39 22.06
C ILE A 91 24.17 -6.43 21.93
N ASP A 92 25.01 -6.33 22.96
CA ASP A 92 26.19 -5.46 23.00
C ASP A 92 27.30 -5.93 22.05
N GLU A 93 27.37 -7.24 21.79
CA GLU A 93 28.32 -7.82 20.82
C GLU A 93 27.91 -7.61 19.35
N ILE A 94 26.67 -7.18 19.07
CA ILE A 94 26.22 -6.93 17.69
C ILE A 94 26.95 -5.70 17.14
N THR A 95 27.82 -5.95 16.16
CA THR A 95 28.60 -4.91 15.47
C THR A 95 27.71 -4.03 14.59
N ASP A 96 28.19 -2.84 14.23
CA ASP A 96 27.46 -1.95 13.31
C ASP A 96 27.20 -2.60 11.95
N GLU A 97 28.14 -3.41 11.45
CA GLU A 97 27.97 -4.20 10.22
C GLU A 97 26.83 -5.22 10.36
N GLN A 98 26.78 -5.97 11.47
CA GLN A 98 25.70 -6.92 11.73
C GLN A 98 24.36 -6.21 11.93
N ARG A 99 24.34 -5.04 12.58
CA ARG A 99 23.16 -4.18 12.68
C ARG A 99 22.69 -3.74 11.30
N GLN A 100 23.60 -3.35 10.42
CA GLN A 100 23.26 -2.96 9.06
C GLN A 100 22.71 -4.14 8.27
N ILE A 101 23.30 -5.34 8.36
CA ILE A 101 22.76 -6.55 7.70
C ILE A 101 21.35 -6.87 8.19
N LEU A 102 21.08 -6.75 9.50
CA LEU A 102 19.75 -6.95 10.06
C LEU A 102 18.77 -5.85 9.60
N ALA A 103 19.22 -4.60 9.58
CA ALA A 103 18.45 -3.49 9.06
C ALA A 103 18.13 -3.71 7.58
N ASP A 104 19.08 -4.13 6.77
CA ASP A 104 18.84 -4.37 5.36
C ASP A 104 17.85 -5.54 5.18
N LYS A 105 18.04 -6.64 5.92
CA LYS A 105 17.14 -7.79 5.84
C LYS A 105 15.68 -7.44 6.17
N TRP A 106 15.43 -6.60 7.16
CA TRP A 106 14.09 -6.36 7.71
C TRP A 106 13.50 -4.99 7.35
N LEU A 107 14.34 -4.01 7.03
CA LEU A 107 14.02 -2.61 6.80
C LEU A 107 14.46 -2.12 5.41
N ASP A 108 15.31 -2.85 4.66
CA ASP A 108 15.70 -2.43 3.31
C ASP A 108 14.46 -2.25 2.44
N LYS A 109 14.43 -1.08 1.82
CA LYS A 109 13.39 -0.64 0.90
C LYS A 109 13.78 -0.92 -0.56
N ASN A 110 15.06 -1.19 -0.83
CA ASN A 110 15.57 -1.35 -2.20
C ASN A 110 15.14 -2.67 -2.85
N ASN A 111 15.07 -3.78 -2.09
CA ASN A 111 14.47 -5.02 -2.61
C ASN A 111 12.97 -4.89 -2.95
N ARG A 112 12.31 -3.80 -2.52
CA ARG A 112 10.88 -3.55 -2.76
C ARG A 112 10.62 -2.82 -4.07
N HIS A 113 11.63 -2.15 -4.63
CA HIS A 113 11.61 -1.59 -6.00
C HIS A 113 11.78 -2.66 -7.09
N LYS A 114 12.20 -3.89 -6.76
CA LYS A 114 12.32 -5.01 -7.73
C LYS A 114 10.99 -5.60 -8.22
N LEU A 115 9.85 -5.02 -7.84
CA LEU A 115 8.55 -5.28 -8.48
C LEU A 115 8.34 -4.43 -9.73
N LEU A 116 9.36 -3.69 -10.18
CA LEU A 116 9.37 -3.02 -11.47
C LEU A 116 9.61 -4.05 -12.56
N VAL A 117 8.87 -3.96 -13.67
CA VAL A 117 9.29 -4.61 -14.91
C VAL A 117 10.53 -3.85 -15.38
N GLU A 118 11.71 -4.28 -14.92
CA GLU A 118 13.00 -3.64 -15.24
C GLU A 118 13.35 -3.75 -16.73
N THR A 119 12.59 -4.51 -17.52
CA THR A 119 12.85 -4.74 -18.94
C THR A 119 11.54 -4.77 -19.74
N LEU A 120 11.01 -3.59 -20.10
CA LEU A 120 10.18 -3.49 -21.29
C LEU A 120 11.05 -3.74 -22.52
N THR A 121 10.53 -4.47 -23.51
CA THR A 121 11.18 -4.57 -24.82
C THR A 121 11.13 -3.21 -25.54
N ASP A 122 11.91 -3.06 -26.60
CA ASP A 122 11.88 -1.83 -27.39
C ASP A 122 10.52 -1.62 -28.07
N GLU A 123 9.85 -2.71 -28.44
CA GLU A 123 8.48 -2.67 -28.99
C GLU A 123 7.46 -2.20 -27.94
N GLU A 124 7.55 -2.71 -26.70
CA GLU A 124 6.66 -2.31 -25.60
C GLU A 124 6.88 -0.86 -25.21
N ARG A 125 8.14 -0.41 -25.18
CA ARG A 125 8.48 1.00 -24.93
C ARG A 125 7.92 1.91 -26.02
N ALA A 126 8.12 1.55 -27.29
CA ALA A 126 7.58 2.31 -28.42
C ALA A 126 6.04 2.32 -28.42
N TRP A 127 5.41 1.24 -27.96
CA TRP A 127 3.96 1.20 -27.81
C TRP A 127 3.48 2.18 -26.74
N ILE A 128 4.09 2.17 -25.55
CA ILE A 128 3.76 3.10 -24.45
C ILE A 128 3.96 4.56 -24.88
N GLU A 129 5.07 4.86 -25.56
CA GLU A 129 5.36 6.22 -26.07
C GLU A 129 4.33 6.71 -27.10
N SER A 130 3.69 5.79 -27.83
CA SER A 130 2.64 6.12 -28.81
C SER A 130 1.21 6.03 -28.26
N HIS A 131 1.01 5.43 -27.09
CA HIS A 131 -0.29 5.21 -26.44
C HIS A 131 -0.28 5.76 -25.00
N THR A 132 -0.02 7.06 -24.90
CA THR A 132 0.05 7.79 -23.62
C THR A 132 -1.30 7.95 -22.92
N ARG A 133 -2.40 7.49 -23.54
CA ARG A 133 -3.75 7.54 -22.97
C ARG A 133 -4.41 6.18 -23.09
N ILE A 134 -4.90 5.68 -21.97
CA ILE A 134 -5.68 4.46 -21.90
C ILE A 134 -6.94 4.68 -21.09
N ALA A 135 -8.02 3.99 -21.43
CA ALA A 135 -9.27 4.00 -20.72
C ALA A 135 -9.45 2.69 -19.95
N PHE A 136 -10.01 2.76 -18.75
CA PHE A 136 -10.23 1.57 -17.93
C PHE A 136 -11.53 1.65 -17.15
N SER A 137 -12.03 0.48 -16.77
CA SER A 137 -13.11 0.35 -15.79
C SER A 137 -12.79 -0.79 -14.85
N LEU A 138 -13.34 -0.75 -13.64
CA LEU A 138 -13.17 -1.80 -12.64
C LEU A 138 -14.53 -2.36 -12.17
N PRO A 139 -14.56 -3.55 -11.55
CA PRO A 139 -15.77 -4.07 -10.93
C PRO A 139 -16.30 -3.11 -9.84
N LEU A 140 -17.57 -2.71 -9.90
CA LEU A 140 -18.12 -1.71 -8.96
C LEU A 140 -18.15 -2.13 -7.48
N LYS A 141 -18.15 -3.43 -7.16
CA LYS A 141 -18.47 -3.96 -5.82
C LYS A 141 -17.58 -5.12 -5.38
N LEU A 142 -16.26 -4.94 -5.43
CA LEU A 142 -15.29 -5.92 -4.96
C LEU A 142 -14.25 -5.32 -3.99
N PRO A 143 -14.64 -4.70 -2.87
CA PRO A 143 -13.67 -4.26 -1.85
C PRO A 143 -12.93 -5.46 -1.22
N PRO A 144 -11.65 -5.29 -0.82
CA PRO A 144 -10.80 -4.10 -1.00
C PRO A 144 -10.11 -4.01 -2.38
N PHE A 145 -10.38 -4.96 -3.28
CA PHE A 145 -9.65 -5.12 -4.53
C PHE A 145 -10.00 -4.09 -5.60
N ALA A 146 -11.29 -3.91 -5.89
CA ALA A 146 -11.78 -3.00 -6.92
C ALA A 146 -13.20 -2.56 -6.60
N TYR A 147 -13.43 -1.27 -6.41
CA TYR A 147 -14.75 -0.71 -6.12
C TYR A 147 -14.80 0.77 -6.48
N VAL A 148 -16.00 1.35 -6.50
CA VAL A 148 -16.20 2.78 -6.79
C VAL A 148 -16.82 3.47 -5.59
N VAL A 149 -16.26 4.63 -5.21
CA VAL A 149 -16.78 5.53 -4.17
C VAL A 149 -16.93 6.91 -4.79
N ASP A 150 -18.11 7.51 -4.69
CA ASP A 150 -18.42 8.85 -5.22
C ASP A 150 -18.06 9.08 -6.69
N GLY A 151 -18.15 8.01 -7.50
CA GLY A 151 -17.82 8.05 -8.93
C GLY A 151 -16.35 7.82 -9.24
N GLU A 152 -15.50 7.70 -8.22
CA GLU A 152 -14.06 7.48 -8.37
C GLU A 152 -13.68 6.02 -8.12
N PRO A 153 -12.73 5.46 -8.90
CA PRO A 153 -12.21 4.12 -8.67
C PRO A 153 -11.40 4.08 -7.38
N LYS A 154 -11.49 2.97 -6.64
CA LYS A 154 -10.79 2.72 -5.38
C LYS A 154 -10.36 1.26 -5.24
N GLY A 155 -9.40 1.04 -4.35
CA GLY A 155 -8.86 -0.26 -4.01
C GLY A 155 -7.60 -0.60 -4.80
N ILE A 156 -7.08 -1.80 -4.54
CA ILE A 156 -5.79 -2.30 -5.05
C ILE A 156 -5.68 -2.18 -6.58
N ALA A 157 -6.78 -2.40 -7.29
CA ALA A 157 -6.86 -2.27 -8.74
C ALA A 157 -6.61 -0.84 -9.23
N ASP A 158 -7.21 0.16 -8.58
CA ASP A 158 -6.95 1.58 -8.90
C ASP A 158 -5.51 1.94 -8.54
N ASP A 159 -5.03 1.50 -7.39
CA ASP A 159 -3.67 1.81 -6.97
C ASP A 159 -2.60 1.24 -7.92
N PHE A 160 -2.84 0.04 -8.47
CA PHE A 160 -2.01 -0.53 -9.53
C PHE A 160 -2.00 0.35 -10.79
N VAL A 161 -3.15 0.90 -11.18
CA VAL A 161 -3.28 1.81 -12.32
C VAL A 161 -2.52 3.11 -12.07
N ARG A 162 -2.68 3.75 -10.90
CA ARG A 162 -1.96 4.99 -10.54
C ARG A 162 -0.46 4.81 -10.53
N ARG A 163 0.00 3.64 -10.07
CA ARG A 163 1.41 3.28 -10.17
C ARG A 163 1.88 3.17 -11.62
N PHE A 164 1.10 2.50 -12.47
CA PHE A 164 1.39 2.36 -13.90
C PHE A 164 1.46 3.72 -14.61
N GLU A 165 0.54 4.64 -14.31
CA GLU A 165 0.58 6.03 -14.81
C GLU A 165 1.89 6.73 -14.43
N LYS A 166 2.26 6.67 -13.13
CA LYS A 166 3.47 7.32 -12.61
C LYS A 166 4.76 6.75 -13.19
N GLU A 167 4.82 5.44 -13.39
CA GLU A 167 6.03 4.75 -13.83
C GLU A 167 6.28 4.91 -15.34
N TYR A 168 5.22 4.90 -16.13
CA TYR A 168 5.32 4.87 -17.60
C TYR A 168 4.86 6.16 -18.29
N GLY A 169 4.40 7.15 -17.53
CA GLY A 169 3.95 8.44 -18.07
C GLY A 169 2.68 8.32 -18.91
N ILE A 170 1.85 7.31 -18.64
CA ILE A 170 0.54 7.11 -19.27
C ILE A 170 -0.53 7.82 -18.43
N GLU A 171 -1.55 8.36 -19.08
CA GLU A 171 -2.77 8.90 -18.48
C GLU A 171 -3.89 7.85 -18.61
N ALA A 172 -4.33 7.28 -17.48
CA ALA A 172 -5.37 6.27 -17.38
C ALA A 172 -6.70 6.92 -16.96
N HIS A 173 -7.67 6.91 -17.87
CA HIS A 173 -8.98 7.50 -17.66
C HIS A 173 -10.00 6.47 -17.19
N PHE A 174 -10.59 6.69 -16.02
CA PHE A 174 -11.64 5.82 -15.50
C PHE A 174 -12.99 6.11 -16.16
N ILE A 175 -13.65 5.07 -16.67
CA ILE A 175 -15.00 5.14 -17.23
C ILE A 175 -15.93 4.28 -16.38
N ALA A 176 -16.92 4.91 -15.74
CA ALA A 176 -17.86 4.23 -14.88
C ALA A 176 -18.98 3.55 -15.69
N TYR A 177 -19.22 2.27 -15.40
CA TYR A 177 -20.36 1.51 -15.91
C TYR A 177 -21.19 0.95 -14.78
N THR A 178 -22.49 0.76 -15.00
CA THR A 178 -23.45 0.33 -13.96
C THR A 178 -23.56 -1.19 -13.80
N SER A 179 -22.96 -1.96 -14.70
CA SER A 179 -23.03 -3.43 -14.67
C SER A 179 -21.78 -4.09 -15.23
N TRP A 180 -21.50 -5.30 -14.74
CA TRP A 180 -20.41 -6.14 -15.27
C TRP A 180 -20.53 -6.37 -16.78
N LYS A 181 -21.76 -6.56 -17.29
CA LYS A 181 -21.99 -6.75 -18.71
C LYS A 181 -21.53 -5.55 -19.54
N GLN A 182 -21.82 -4.33 -19.09
CA GLN A 182 -21.38 -3.12 -19.78
C GLN A 182 -19.85 -3.00 -19.80
N ILE A 183 -19.18 -3.31 -18.69
CA ILE A 183 -17.71 -3.32 -18.62
C ILE A 183 -17.13 -4.31 -19.64
N VAL A 184 -17.71 -5.51 -19.69
CA VAL A 184 -17.31 -6.57 -20.64
C VAL A 184 -17.54 -6.14 -22.08
N ASP A 185 -18.71 -5.60 -22.40
CA ASP A 185 -19.05 -5.15 -23.75
C ASP A 185 -18.12 -3.97 -24.17
N ALA A 186 -17.79 -3.07 -23.24
CA ALA A 186 -16.91 -1.92 -23.48
C ALA A 186 -15.46 -2.31 -23.75
N VAL A 187 -14.90 -3.28 -23.02
CA VAL A 187 -13.54 -3.76 -23.30
C VAL A 187 -13.48 -4.56 -24.60
N GLN A 188 -14.56 -5.25 -24.96
CA GLN A 188 -14.66 -6.00 -26.22
C GLN A 188 -14.82 -5.08 -27.44
N SER A 189 -15.51 -3.96 -27.29
CA SER A 189 -15.69 -2.96 -28.35
C SER A 189 -14.48 -2.03 -28.52
N GLY A 190 -13.55 -2.03 -27.56
CA GLY A 190 -12.43 -1.08 -27.49
C GLY A 190 -12.82 0.30 -26.99
N GLU A 191 -13.97 0.43 -26.31
CA GLU A 191 -14.36 1.66 -25.61
C GLU A 191 -13.53 1.88 -24.34
N ILE A 192 -13.07 0.78 -23.72
CA ILE A 192 -12.03 0.78 -22.69
C ILE A 192 -10.93 -0.20 -23.08
N ASP A 193 -9.70 0.08 -22.66
CA ASP A 193 -8.51 -0.68 -23.05
C ASP A 193 -8.22 -1.84 -22.11
N PHE A 194 -8.59 -1.72 -20.83
CA PHE A 194 -8.35 -2.79 -19.85
C PHE A 194 -9.30 -2.74 -18.64
N VAL A 195 -9.35 -3.86 -17.90
CA VAL A 195 -10.20 -4.05 -16.71
C VAL A 195 -9.37 -4.70 -15.60
N PRO A 196 -8.82 -3.93 -14.64
CA PRO A 196 -8.09 -4.49 -13.53
C PRO A 196 -9.05 -5.22 -12.57
N GLY A 197 -8.69 -6.44 -12.15
CA GLY A 197 -9.50 -7.25 -11.23
C GLY A 197 -10.56 -8.14 -11.90
N MET A 198 -10.43 -8.46 -13.19
CA MET A 198 -11.31 -9.43 -13.85
C MET A 198 -11.05 -10.87 -13.40
N ASN A 199 -12.07 -11.52 -12.80
CA ASN A 199 -11.98 -12.95 -12.46
C ASN A 199 -11.78 -13.82 -13.70
N ILE A 200 -10.77 -14.68 -13.68
CA ILE A 200 -10.47 -15.64 -14.75
C ILE A 200 -11.49 -16.78 -14.71
N THR A 201 -12.25 -16.96 -15.79
CA THR A 201 -13.03 -18.17 -16.05
C THR A 201 -12.59 -18.77 -17.39
N GLU A 202 -12.79 -20.07 -17.59
CA GLU A 202 -12.42 -20.75 -18.85
C GLU A 202 -13.13 -20.14 -20.07
N GLU A 203 -14.36 -19.67 -19.90
CA GLU A 203 -15.13 -18.94 -20.92
C GLU A 203 -14.46 -17.60 -21.31
N ARG A 204 -13.73 -16.96 -20.40
CA ARG A 204 -13.09 -15.65 -20.62
C ARG A 204 -11.70 -15.76 -21.25
N LYS A 205 -11.00 -16.88 -21.12
CA LYS A 205 -9.69 -17.10 -21.76
C LYS A 205 -9.74 -17.08 -23.30
N GLN A 206 -10.93 -17.26 -23.89
CA GLN A 206 -11.12 -17.28 -25.34
C GLN A 206 -11.25 -15.87 -25.95
N SER A 207 -11.39 -14.81 -25.15
CA SER A 207 -11.66 -13.44 -25.62
C SER A 207 -10.69 -12.37 -25.10
N TYR A 208 -9.73 -12.71 -24.23
CA TYR A 208 -8.82 -11.74 -23.60
C TYR A 208 -7.36 -12.22 -23.57
N TYR A 209 -6.42 -11.28 -23.69
CA TYR A 209 -5.06 -11.45 -23.18
C TYR A 209 -5.10 -11.23 -21.67
N LEU A 210 -4.94 -12.29 -20.90
CA LEU A 210 -4.84 -12.23 -19.44
C LEU A 210 -3.37 -12.36 -19.06
N PRO A 211 -2.80 -11.44 -18.26
CA PRO A 211 -1.44 -11.60 -17.74
C PRO A 211 -1.32 -12.94 -17.00
N SER A 212 -0.17 -13.60 -17.16
CA SER A 212 0.11 -14.82 -16.40
C SER A 212 0.14 -14.51 -14.90
N LEU A 213 -0.59 -15.31 -14.12
CA LEU A 213 -0.44 -15.33 -12.67
C LEU A 213 0.95 -15.92 -12.35
N HIS A 214 1.83 -15.13 -11.76
CA HIS A 214 3.12 -15.57 -11.21
C HIS A 214 3.15 -15.27 -9.72
#